data_AF-A0A7R9CK87-F1
#
_entry.id   AF-A0A7R9CK87-F1
#
_cell.length_a   1.000
_cell.length_b   1.000
_cell.length_c   1.000
_cell.angle_alpha   90.00
_cell.angle_beta   90.00
_cell.angle_gamma   90.00
#
_symmetry.space_group_name_H-M   'P 1'
#
loop_
_entity.id
_entity.type
_entity.pdbx_description
1 polymer ?
#
loop_
_entity_poly.entity_id
_entity_poly.type
_entity_poly.pdbx_seq_one_letter_code
_entity_poly.pdbx_strand_id
1 'polypeptide(L)'
;MIKLLEIFIGEADEAKAVGRVLFEQVCKQLHLLEADYFGLEYQDASNTKCINQDVCALQYWLDLEKPLSRQVGLTLVDTLLRFCVKFYTPDPAQLEEEFTRYLYCLQIKRDLAQGLLQCNDNTSALMASYIVQAECGDHVVEDYPDHTYLSSLQVCP
;
A
#
# COMPACT_ATOMS: atom_id res chain seq x y z
N MET A 1 6.91 8.35 5.65
CA MET A 1 7.39 7.05 5.14
C MET A 1 6.23 6.11 4.72
N ILE A 2 5.00 6.31 5.21
CA ILE A 2 3.77 5.63 4.73
C ILE A 2 3.18 6.34 3.50
N LYS A 3 4.02 6.60 2.49
CA LYS A 3 3.59 6.92 1.13
C LYS A 3 4.13 5.78 0.29
N LEU A 4 3.46 4.63 0.30
CA LEU A 4 3.74 3.54 -0.64
C LEU A 4 3.35 4.02 -2.04
N LEU A 5 4.21 4.88 -2.56
CA LEU A 5 4.29 5.44 -3.91
C LEU A 5 2.94 5.91 -4.43
N GLU A 6 2.51 7.04 -3.89
CA GLU A 6 1.58 7.94 -4.54
C GLU A 6 2.21 8.39 -5.87
N ILE A 7 1.75 7.80 -6.97
CA ILE A 7 2.21 8.13 -8.32
C ILE A 7 1.21 9.13 -8.91
N PHE A 8 1.70 10.32 -9.24
CA PHE A 8 0.97 11.31 -10.02
C PHE A 8 1.35 11.13 -11.49
N ILE A 9 0.34 11.08 -12.37
CA ILE A 9 0.55 11.02 -13.81
C ILE A 9 0.76 12.45 -14.31
N GLY A 10 1.95 12.73 -14.84
CA GLY A 10 2.44 14.08 -15.09
C GLY A 10 2.17 14.61 -16.50
N GLU A 11 2.07 13.76 -17.51
CA GLU A 11 2.02 14.21 -18.91
C GLU A 11 0.96 13.51 -19.79
N ALA A 12 0.49 14.23 -20.82
CA ALA A 12 -0.55 13.76 -21.74
C ALA A 12 -0.13 12.53 -22.58
N ASP A 13 1.17 12.27 -22.73
CA ASP A 13 1.67 11.09 -23.44
C ASP A 13 1.55 9.82 -22.59
N GLU A 14 1.60 9.93 -21.26
CA GLU A 14 1.34 8.82 -20.33
C GLU A 14 -0.13 8.34 -20.42
N ALA A 15 -1.07 9.22 -20.80
CA ALA A 15 -2.48 8.87 -20.97
C ALA A 15 -2.74 7.82 -22.07
N LYS A 16 -1.86 7.77 -23.08
CA LYS A 16 -1.92 6.77 -24.16
C LYS A 16 -1.14 5.50 -23.83
N ALA A 17 -0.27 5.56 -22.82
CA ALA A 17 0.49 4.41 -22.39
C ALA A 17 -0.45 3.31 -21.85
N VAL A 18 -0.04 2.07 -22.07
CA VAL A 18 -0.69 0.91 -21.49
C VAL A 18 -0.29 0.80 -20.03
N GLY A 19 -1.18 0.37 -19.14
CA GLY A 19 -0.91 0.27 -17.70
C GLY A 19 0.39 -0.48 -17.35
N ARG A 20 0.78 -1.48 -18.16
CA ARG A 20 2.05 -2.20 -18.02
C ARG A 20 3.29 -1.30 -18.05
N VAL A 21 3.32 -0.30 -18.93
CA VAL A 21 4.48 0.60 -19.06
C VAL A 21 4.71 1.38 -17.76
N LEU A 22 3.63 1.89 -17.18
CA LEU A 22 3.69 2.61 -15.91
C LEU A 22 4.12 1.68 -14.77
N PHE A 23 3.53 0.48 -14.70
CA PHE A 23 3.89 -0.51 -13.68
C PHE A 23 5.37 -0.91 -13.75
N GLU A 24 5.87 -1.24 -14.95
CA GLU A 24 7.28 -1.60 -15.17
C GLU A 24 8.23 -0.45 -14.81
N GLN A 25 7.85 0.81 -15.10
CA GLN A 25 8.63 1.98 -14.70
C GLN A 25 8.74 2.11 -13.18
N VAL A 26 7.65 1.88 -12.45
CA VAL A 26 7.65 1.88 -10.97
C VAL A 26 8.54 0.76 -10.44
N CYS A 27 8.36 -0.47 -10.92
CA CYS A 27 9.19 -1.61 -10.50
C CYS A 27 10.68 -1.34 -10.77
N LYS A 28 11.02 -0.76 -11.92
CA LYS A 28 12.40 -0.38 -12.26
C LYS A 28 12.97 0.69 -11.34
N GLN A 29 12.19 1.72 -11.00
CA GLN A 29 12.62 2.78 -10.07
C GLN A 29 12.84 2.25 -8.66
N LEU A 30 12.06 1.25 -8.25
CA LEU A 30 12.21 0.58 -6.96
C LEU A 30 13.28 -0.52 -6.94
N HIS A 31 13.88 -0.84 -8.09
CA HIS A 31 14.76 -1.99 -8.25
C HIS A 31 14.09 -3.30 -7.80
N LEU A 32 12.78 -3.44 -8.03
CA LEU A 32 12.00 -4.59 -7.61
C LEU A 32 12.19 -5.78 -8.56
N LEU A 33 12.58 -6.93 -8.03
CA LEU A 33 12.78 -8.15 -8.79
C LEU A 33 11.51 -9.02 -8.85
N GLU A 34 10.82 -9.17 -7.72
CA GLU A 34 9.62 -10.00 -7.59
C GLU A 34 8.33 -9.20 -7.85
N ALA A 35 8.19 -8.65 -9.06
CA ALA A 35 7.08 -7.74 -9.41
C ALA A 35 5.69 -8.43 -9.44
N ASP A 36 5.63 -9.75 -9.62
CA ASP A 36 4.39 -10.51 -9.83
C ASP A 36 3.39 -10.41 -8.67
N TYR A 37 3.86 -10.03 -7.49
CA TYR A 37 3.05 -9.86 -6.29
C TYR A 37 2.31 -8.52 -6.21
N PHE A 38 2.70 -7.55 -7.04
CA PHE A 38 2.28 -6.17 -6.90
C PHE A 38 1.32 -5.73 -8.02
N GLY A 39 0.65 -4.62 -7.78
CA GLY A 39 -0.19 -3.95 -8.75
C GLY A 39 -0.32 -2.46 -8.45
N LEU A 40 -0.97 -1.75 -9.36
CA LEU A 40 -1.36 -0.36 -9.14
C LEU A 40 -2.85 -0.31 -8.85
N GLU A 41 -3.24 0.38 -7.79
CA GLU A 41 -4.63 0.71 -7.49
C GLU A 41 -4.88 2.21 -7.69
N TYR A 42 -6.09 2.57 -8.10
CA TYR A 42 -6.55 3.96 -8.13
C TYR A 42 -7.95 4.08 -7.54
N GLN A 43 -8.31 5.28 -7.11
CA GLN A 43 -9.68 5.60 -6.76
C GLN A 43 -10.38 6.26 -7.95
N ASP A 44 -11.55 5.76 -8.28
CA ASP A 44 -12.40 6.41 -9.27
C ASP A 44 -13.13 7.59 -8.63
N ALA A 45 -12.64 8.80 -8.89
CA ALA A 45 -13.25 10.03 -8.39
C ALA A 45 -14.72 10.18 -8.85
N SER A 46 -15.09 9.61 -10.00
CA SER A 46 -16.44 9.71 -10.55
C SER A 46 -17.44 8.74 -9.92
N ASN A 47 -16.96 7.65 -9.31
CA ASN A 47 -17.78 6.57 -8.75
C ASN A 47 -17.69 6.48 -7.23
N THR A 48 -17.34 7.60 -6.59
CA THR A 48 -17.46 7.78 -5.14
C THR A 48 -18.95 7.72 -4.77
N LYS A 49 -19.44 6.52 -4.47
CA LYS A 49 -20.82 6.32 -4.05
C LYS A 49 -20.92 6.56 -2.55
N CYS A 50 -21.71 7.55 -2.16
CA CYS A 50 -22.18 7.66 -0.79
C CYS A 50 -23.17 6.52 -0.55
N ILE A 51 -22.78 5.51 0.20
CA ILE A 51 -23.70 4.50 0.71
C ILE A 51 -23.81 4.76 2.21
N ASN A 52 -24.98 5.19 2.66
CA ASN A 52 -25.29 5.43 4.08
C ASN A 52 -24.39 6.46 4.80
N GLN A 53 -24.21 7.65 4.23
CA GLN A 53 -23.41 8.75 4.82
C GLN A 53 -21.91 8.45 4.97
N ASP A 54 -21.46 7.25 4.61
CA ASP A 54 -20.05 6.89 4.51
C ASP A 54 -19.60 7.01 3.05
N VAL A 55 -18.59 7.85 2.84
CA VAL A 55 -17.92 7.99 1.56
C VAL A 55 -16.99 6.78 1.39
N CYS A 56 -17.47 5.73 0.73
CA CYS A 56 -16.62 4.62 0.31
C CYS A 56 -16.02 4.94 -1.07
N ALA A 57 -14.80 5.45 -1.09
CA ALA A 57 -14.03 5.57 -2.32
C ALA A 57 -13.68 4.15 -2.82
N LEU A 58 -14.37 3.70 -3.86
CA LEU A 58 -14.09 2.40 -4.48
C LEU A 58 -12.68 2.41 -5.08
N GLN A 59 -11.85 1.47 -4.63
CA GLN A 59 -10.51 1.23 -5.15
C GLN A 59 -10.59 0.22 -6.30
N TYR A 60 -9.89 0.51 -7.39
CA TYR A 60 -9.82 -0.33 -8.58
C TYR A 60 -8.37 -0.68 -8.88
N TRP A 61 -8.13 -1.94 -9.25
CA TRP A 61 -6.84 -2.34 -9.81
C TRP A 61 -6.72 -1.87 -11.25
N LEU A 62 -5.60 -1.23 -11.55
CA LEU A 62 -5.22 -0.91 -12.92
C LEU A 62 -5.03 -2.21 -13.71
N ASP A 63 -5.70 -2.30 -14.86
CA ASP A 63 -5.50 -3.43 -15.77
C ASP A 63 -4.34 -3.09 -16.72
N LEU A 64 -3.28 -3.90 -16.62
CA LEU A 64 -2.00 -3.66 -17.26
C LEU A 64 -2.06 -3.81 -18.80
N GLU A 65 -3.14 -4.33 -19.37
CA GLU A 65 -3.28 -4.57 -20.81
C GLU A 65 -4.06 -3.47 -21.53
N LYS A 66 -4.71 -2.56 -20.80
CA LYS A 66 -5.44 -1.45 -21.41
C LYS A 66 -4.71 -0.11 -21.25
N PRO A 67 -4.95 0.84 -22.17
CA PRO A 67 -4.50 2.22 -22.01
C PRO A 67 -5.10 2.88 -20.77
N LEU A 68 -4.30 3.70 -20.07
CA LEU A 68 -4.75 4.42 -18.87
C LEU A 68 -6.00 5.28 -19.15
N SER A 69 -6.02 5.97 -20.29
CA SER A 69 -7.17 6.77 -20.74
C SER A 69 -8.49 5.99 -20.89
N ARG A 70 -8.46 4.67 -21.05
CA ARG A 70 -9.69 3.84 -21.13
C ARG A 70 -10.20 3.37 -19.77
N GLN A 71 -9.42 3.54 -18.71
CA GLN A 71 -9.73 3.02 -17.37
C GLN A 71 -9.93 4.15 -16.36
N VAL A 72 -9.03 5.14 -16.43
CA VAL A 72 -9.01 6.31 -15.55
C VAL A 72 -9.68 7.51 -16.23
N GLY A 73 -9.82 7.50 -17.56
CA GLY A 73 -10.61 8.49 -18.29
C GLY A 73 -10.01 9.90 -18.25
N LEU A 74 -10.88 10.90 -18.05
CA LEU A 74 -10.53 12.32 -18.06
C LEU A 74 -9.91 12.82 -16.74
N THR A 75 -10.03 12.05 -15.66
CA THR A 75 -9.51 12.43 -14.33
C THR A 75 -8.05 12.00 -14.13
N LEU A 76 -7.37 11.51 -15.17
CA LEU A 76 -6.04 10.93 -15.10
C LEU A 76 -5.02 11.82 -14.36
N VAL A 77 -5.05 13.13 -14.61
CA VAL A 77 -4.11 14.11 -14.04
C VAL A 77 -4.34 14.31 -12.53
N ASP A 78 -5.57 14.11 -12.05
CA ASP A 78 -5.94 14.24 -10.64
C ASP A 78 -6.04 12.87 -9.94
N THR A 79 -5.72 11.78 -10.65
CA THR A 79 -5.84 10.43 -10.11
C THR A 79 -4.57 10.03 -9.39
N LEU A 80 -4.73 9.75 -8.10
CA LEU A 80 -3.69 9.15 -7.29
C LEU A 80 -3.65 7.63 -7.53
N LEU A 81 -2.54 7.16 -8.08
CA LEU A 81 -2.22 5.73 -8.12
C LEU A 81 -1.41 5.34 -6.90
N ARG A 82 -1.66 4.15 -6.35
CA ARG A 82 -0.86 3.54 -5.29
C ARG A 82 -0.29 2.21 -5.76
N PHE A 83 0.98 1.99 -5.43
CA PHE A 83 1.64 0.71 -5.65
C PHE A 83 1.41 -0.19 -4.44
N CYS A 84 0.74 -1.32 -4.65
CA CYS A 84 0.25 -2.17 -3.57
C CYS A 84 0.55 -3.65 -3.85
N VAL A 85 0.69 -4.44 -2.78
CA VAL A 85 0.64 -5.90 -2.84
C VAL A 85 -0.76 -6.31 -3.25
N LYS A 86 -0.85 -7.03 -4.38
CA LYS A 86 -2.09 -7.53 -4.96
C LYS A 86 -2.32 -9.01 -4.63
N PHE A 87 -1.24 -9.79 -4.59
CA PHE A 87 -1.29 -11.21 -4.34
C PHE A 87 -0.41 -11.56 -3.15
N TYR A 88 -1.02 -12.02 -2.06
CA TYR A 88 -0.27 -12.49 -0.90
C TYR A 88 0.12 -13.95 -1.10
N THR A 89 1.37 -14.29 -0.81
CA THR A 89 1.80 -15.69 -0.71
C THR A 89 1.18 -16.35 0.53
N PRO A 90 0.78 -17.63 0.47
CA PRO A 90 0.34 -18.38 1.65
C PRO A 90 1.48 -18.62 2.65
N ASP A 91 2.73 -18.55 2.21
CA ASP A 91 3.91 -18.76 3.04
C ASP A 91 4.92 -17.60 2.82
N PRO A 92 5.18 -16.76 3.85
CA PRO A 92 6.15 -15.67 3.78
C PRO A 92 7.57 -16.10 3.40
N ALA A 93 7.94 -17.36 3.65
CA ALA A 93 9.25 -17.90 3.28
C ALA A 93 9.45 -18.04 1.76
N GLN A 94 8.37 -17.94 0.97
CA GLN A 94 8.45 -17.95 -0.50
C GLN A 94 8.91 -16.62 -1.09
N LEU A 95 8.83 -15.52 -0.33
CA LEU A 95 9.41 -14.25 -0.78
C LEU A 95 10.92 -14.37 -0.64
N GLU A 96 11.66 -14.31 -1.74
CA GLU A 96 13.12 -14.47 -1.72
C GLU A 96 13.80 -13.15 -1.34
N GLU A 97 13.31 -12.03 -1.87
CA GLU A 97 13.91 -10.72 -1.70
C GLU A 97 13.50 -10.04 -0.40
N GLU A 98 14.48 -9.48 0.31
CA GLU A 98 14.25 -8.72 1.54
C GLU A 98 13.40 -7.48 1.30
N PHE A 99 13.61 -6.81 0.17
CA PHE A 99 12.83 -5.63 -0.18
C PHE A 99 11.36 -5.96 -0.47
N THR A 100 11.07 -7.10 -1.10
CA THR A 100 9.69 -7.58 -1.28
C THR A 100 9.03 -7.84 0.07
N ARG A 101 9.71 -8.56 0.98
CA ARG A 101 9.22 -8.79 2.36
C ARG A 101 8.93 -7.47 3.08
N TYR A 102 9.82 -6.49 2.94
CA TYR A 102 9.63 -5.16 3.53
C TYR A 102 8.38 -4.46 3.00
N LEU A 103 8.15 -4.44 1.67
CA LEU A 103 6.95 -3.83 1.08
C LEU A 103 5.66 -4.52 1.54
N TYR A 104 5.67 -5.85 1.69
CA TYR A 104 4.57 -6.60 2.29
C TYR A 104 4.28 -6.14 3.72
N CYS A 105 5.32 -6.08 4.57
CA CYS A 105 5.19 -5.63 5.95
C CYS A 105 4.66 -4.19 6.04
N LEU A 106 5.09 -3.29 5.16
CA LEU A 106 4.58 -1.92 5.13
C LEU A 106 3.08 -1.86 4.80
N GLN A 107 2.61 -2.68 3.84
CA GLN A 107 1.18 -2.73 3.52
C GLN A 107 0.36 -3.33 4.67
N ILE A 108 0.82 -4.42 5.27
CA ILE A 108 0.17 -5.02 6.44
C ILE A 108 0.10 -4.02 7.61
N LYS A 109 1.19 -3.28 7.87
CA LYS A 109 1.21 -2.22 8.87
C LYS A 109 0.13 -1.17 8.58
N ARG A 110 0.06 -0.67 7.34
CA ARG A 110 -0.96 0.31 6.92
C ARG A 110 -2.37 -0.22 7.15
N ASP A 111 -2.62 -1.45 6.70
CA ASP A 111 -3.96 -2.06 6.75
C ASP A 111 -4.38 -2.35 8.19
N LEU A 112 -3.44 -2.72 9.08
CA LEU A 112 -3.68 -2.85 10.51
C LEU A 112 -4.02 -1.50 11.15
N ALA A 113 -3.20 -0.48 10.90
CA ALA A 113 -3.38 0.87 11.44
C ALA A 113 -4.70 1.52 11.00
N GLN A 114 -5.17 1.23 9.78
CA GLN A 114 -6.41 1.74 9.23
C GLN A 114 -7.64 0.87 9.54
N GLY A 115 -7.47 -0.25 10.23
CA GLY A 115 -8.56 -1.19 10.53
C GLY A 115 -9.10 -1.93 9.31
N LEU A 116 -8.33 -1.98 8.21
CA LEU A 116 -8.67 -2.71 6.99
C LEU A 116 -8.36 -4.21 7.12
N LEU A 117 -7.41 -4.58 7.98
CA LEU A 117 -7.04 -5.96 8.24
C LEU A 117 -7.96 -6.59 9.30
N GLN A 118 -8.85 -7.49 8.87
CA GLN A 118 -9.75 -8.20 9.78
C GLN A 118 -8.99 -9.24 10.60
N CYS A 119 -8.85 -8.98 11.90
CA CYS A 119 -8.27 -9.91 12.86
C CYS A 119 -8.84 -9.63 14.26
N ASN A 120 -8.65 -10.57 15.19
CA ASN A 120 -9.06 -10.38 16.58
C ASN A 120 -8.03 -9.55 17.35
N ASP A 121 -8.44 -8.94 18.46
CA ASP A 121 -7.60 -8.02 19.26
C ASP A 121 -6.26 -8.63 19.68
N ASN A 122 -6.24 -9.91 20.06
CA ASN A 122 -5.02 -10.60 20.45
C ASN A 122 -4.01 -10.69 19.28
N THR A 123 -4.52 -10.97 18.07
CA THR A 123 -3.70 -11.04 16.86
C THR A 123 -3.23 -9.65 16.46
N SER A 124 -4.12 -8.65 16.50
CA SER A 124 -3.77 -7.25 16.25
C SER A 124 -2.67 -6.76 17.17
N ALA A 125 -2.80 -7.03 18.48
CA ALA A 125 -1.81 -6.65 19.48
C ALA A 125 -0.45 -7.34 19.26
N LEU A 126 -0.47 -8.62 18.86
CA LEU A 126 0.75 -9.36 18.54
C LEU A 126 1.43 -8.84 17.27
N MET A 127 0.66 -8.50 16.23
CA MET A 127 1.22 -7.89 15.02
C MET A 127 1.77 -6.49 15.32
N ALA A 128 1.06 -5.70 16.11
CA ALA A 128 1.52 -4.39 16.55
C ALA A 128 2.83 -4.47 17.34
N SER A 129 3.00 -5.46 18.23
CA SER A 129 4.26 -5.62 18.97
C SER A 129 5.44 -5.95 18.05
N TYR A 130 5.24 -6.79 17.03
CA TYR A 130 6.28 -7.06 16.03
C TYR A 130 6.60 -5.83 15.16
N ILE A 131 5.60 -5.03 14.80
CA ILE A 131 5.83 -3.78 14.06
C ILE A 131 6.64 -2.80 14.90
N VAL A 132 6.29 -2.62 16.18
CA VAL A 132 7.03 -1.76 17.12
C VAL A 132 8.47 -2.25 17.24
N GLN A 133 8.69 -3.55 17.43
CA GLN A 133 10.03 -4.14 17.52
C GLN A 133 10.84 -3.89 16.23
N ALA A 134 10.22 -3.97 15.05
CA ALA A 134 10.89 -3.70 13.79
C ALA A 134 11.29 -2.23 13.62
N GLU A 135 10.54 -1.28 14.19
CA GLU A 135 10.83 0.15 14.06
C GLU A 135 11.71 0.71 15.19
N CYS A 136 11.55 0.19 16.40
CA CYS A 136 12.24 0.68 17.59
C CYS A 136 13.46 -0.18 17.97
N GLY A 137 13.54 -1.42 17.48
CA GLY A 137 14.52 -2.39 17.96
C GLY A 137 14.13 -2.97 19.33
N ASP A 138 15.11 -3.48 20.05
CA ASP A 138 14.90 -4.11 21.35
C ASP A 138 14.43 -3.11 22.41
N HIS A 139 13.42 -3.50 23.19
CA HIS A 139 12.92 -2.66 24.26
C HIS A 139 13.94 -2.52 25.40
N VAL A 140 14.37 -1.28 25.65
CA VAL A 140 15.20 -0.90 26.79
C VAL A 140 14.42 0.06 27.69
N VAL A 141 14.21 -0.33 28.96
CA VAL A 141 13.37 0.43 29.92
C VAL A 141 13.86 1.87 30.12
N GLU A 142 15.17 2.11 30.01
CA GLU A 142 15.76 3.45 30.14
C GLU A 142 15.42 4.37 28.95
N ASP A 143 15.32 3.81 27.75
CA ASP A 143 15.03 4.55 26.52
C ASP A 143 13.51 4.76 26.32
N TYR A 144 12.69 3.91 26.95
CA TYR A 144 11.23 3.91 26.85
C TYR A 144 10.56 3.97 28.24
N PRO A 145 10.64 5.13 28.93
CA PRO A 145 10.16 5.28 30.30
C PRO A 145 8.63 5.15 30.45
N ASP A 146 7.89 5.35 29.37
CA ASP A 146 6.44 5.20 29.31
C ASP A 146 5.96 4.75 27.91
N HIS A 147 4.65 4.72 27.69
CA HIS A 147 4.04 4.25 26.44
C HIS A 147 3.95 5.33 25.35
N THR A 148 4.41 6.56 25.58
CA THR A 148 4.21 7.68 24.65
C THR A 148 4.92 7.48 23.31
N TYR A 149 6.01 6.69 23.27
CA TYR A 149 6.70 6.34 22.03
C TYR A 149 5.76 5.61 21.04
N LEU A 150 4.81 4.82 21.54
CA LEU A 150 3.83 4.09 20.73
C LEU A 150 2.85 5.01 20.01
N SER A 151 2.54 6.18 20.59
CA SER A 151 1.60 7.15 20.00
C SER A 151 2.10 7.70 18.67
N SER A 152 3.41 7.73 18.45
CA SER A 152 4.01 8.18 17.19
C SER A 152 3.89 7.16 16.05
N LEU A 153 3.68 5.88 16.38
CA LEU A 153 3.79 4.76 15.43
C LEU A 153 2.44 4.40 14.79
N GLN A 154 1.33 4.82 15.38
CA GLN A 154 -0.06 4.56 14.92
C GLN A 154 -0.24 3.10 14.48
N VAL A 155 0.03 2.15 15.37
CA VAL A 155 0.11 0.71 15.04
C VAL A 155 -1.24 0.00 14.99
N CYS A 156 -2.27 0.59 15.61
CA CYS A 156 -3.64 0.10 15.65
C CYS A 156 -4.63 1.29 15.50
N PRO A 157 -5.90 1.04 15.13
CA PRO A 157 -6.93 2.07 14.96
C PRO A 157 -7.22 2.91 16.20
#